data_AF-A0A1V4R789-F1
#
_entry.id   AF-A0A1V4R789-F1
#
_cell.length_a   1.000
_cell.length_b   1.000
_cell.length_c   1.000
_cell.angle_alpha   90.00
_cell.angle_beta   90.00
_cell.angle_gamma   90.00
#
_symmetry.space_group_name_H-M   'P 1'
#
loop_
_entity.id
_entity.type
_entity.pdbx_description
1 polymer ?
#
loop_
_entity_poly.entity_id
_entity_poly.type
_entity_poly.pdbx_seq_one_letter_code
_entity_poly.pdbx_strand_id
1 'polypeptide(L)' 'MKRKTTEKRDKNSFTILEVIVASLLLFTMSSVLSNFFTHQTSYDKYNQLNEIENHYYQNHKNDFIYDKDGIYLSKTSLP' A
#
# COMPACT_ATOMS: atom_id res chain seq x y z
N MET A 1 -32.99 -29.55 -52.19
CA MET A 1 -32.07 -29.97 -51.11
C MET A 1 -31.80 -28.76 -50.21
N LYS A 2 -32.40 -28.68 -49.01
CA LYS A 2 -32.23 -27.54 -48.08
C LYS A 2 -31.21 -27.91 -47.01
N ARG A 3 -30.10 -27.17 -46.90
CA ARG A 3 -29.13 -27.31 -45.80
C ARG A 3 -29.75 -26.75 -44.52
N LYS A 4 -29.93 -27.58 -43.50
CA LYS A 4 -30.14 -27.11 -42.12
C LYS A 4 -28.80 -26.66 -41.57
N THR A 5 -28.64 -25.38 -41.31
CA THR A 5 -27.55 -24.83 -40.51
C THR A 5 -27.83 -25.17 -39.05
N THR A 6 -27.09 -26.12 -38.50
CA THR A 6 -27.03 -26.35 -37.07
C THR A 6 -26.23 -25.21 -36.44
N GLU A 7 -26.92 -24.22 -35.88
CA GLU A 7 -26.31 -23.30 -34.93
C GLU A 7 -25.80 -24.12 -33.75
N LYS A 8 -24.47 -24.31 -33.66
CA LYS A 8 -23.81 -24.66 -32.42
C LYS A 8 -24.02 -23.48 -31.47
N ARG A 9 -24.96 -23.61 -30.53
CA ARG A 9 -24.92 -22.80 -29.32
C ARG A 9 -23.68 -23.24 -28.56
N ASP A 10 -22.64 -22.42 -28.57
CA ASP A 10 -21.47 -22.60 -27.72
C ASP A 10 -21.95 -22.73 -26.28
N LYS A 11 -21.74 -23.91 -25.70
CA LYS A 11 -21.99 -24.16 -24.28
C LYS A 11 -20.87 -23.48 -23.49
N ASN A 12 -20.97 -22.17 -23.30
CA ASN A 12 -20.27 -21.45 -22.23
C ASN A 12 -20.91 -21.80 -20.88
N SER A 13 -20.92 -23.08 -20.55
CA SER A 13 -21.46 -23.56 -19.28
C SER A 13 -20.30 -23.92 -18.39
N PHE A 14 -19.90 -22.97 -17.55
CA PHE A 14 -19.00 -23.28 -16.44
C PHE A 14 -19.66 -24.32 -15.54
N THR A 15 -18.91 -25.36 -15.19
CA THR A 15 -19.33 -26.35 -14.22
C THR A 15 -19.23 -25.76 -12.81
N ILE A 16 -20.05 -26.26 -11.87
CA ILE A 16 -20.03 -25.81 -10.47
C ILE A 16 -18.62 -25.98 -9.86
N LEU A 17 -17.88 -27.01 -10.26
CA LEU A 17 -16.51 -27.25 -9.83
C LEU A 17 -15.57 -26.11 -10.25
N GLU A 18 -15.65 -25.66 -11.50
CA GLU A 18 -14.84 -24.54 -12.00
C GLU A 18 -15.17 -23.23 -11.29
N VAL A 19 -16.44 -23.00 -10.96
CA VAL A 19 -16.87 -21.82 -10.18
C VAL A 19 -16.28 -21.85 -8.77
N ILE A 20 -16.26 -23.00 -8.11
CA ILE A 20 -15.66 -23.16 -6.77
C ILE A 20 -14.16 -22.91 -6.82
N VAL A 21 -13.46 -23.50 -7.79
CA VAL A 21 -12.01 -23.32 -7.97
C VAL A 21 -11.68 -21.86 -8.28
N ALA A 22 -12.42 -21.22 -9.19
CA ALA A 22 -12.24 -19.80 -9.51
C ALA A 22 -12.45 -18.91 -8.28
N SER A 23 -13.46 -19.21 -7.45
CA SER A 23 -13.75 -18.46 -6.23
C SER A 23 -12.64 -18.60 -5.18
N LEU A 24 -12.08 -19.80 -5.01
CA LEU A 24 -10.93 -20.05 -4.14
C LEU A 24 -9.67 -19.32 -4.61
N LEU A 25 -9.40 -19.32 -5.91
CA LEU A 25 -8.30 -18.57 -6.50
C LEU A 25 -8.47 -17.06 -6.31
N LEU A 26 -9.67 -16.53 -6.53
CA LEU A 26 -9.97 -15.12 -6.30
C LEU A 26 -9.83 -14.73 -4.83
N PHE A 27 -10.29 -15.58 -3.91
CA PHE A 27 -10.17 -15.35 -2.47
C PHE A 27 -8.71 -15.28 -2.03
N THR A 28 -7.90 -16.28 -2.42
CA THR A 28 -6.47 -16.32 -2.08
C THR A 28 -5.69 -15.17 -2.68
N MET A 29 -5.95 -14.81 -3.94
CA MET A 29 -5.34 -13.64 -4.58
C MET A 29 -5.72 -12.35 -3.85
N SER A 30 -6.98 -12.18 -3.47
CA SER A 30 -7.45 -11.00 -2.72
C SER A 30 -6.69 -10.81 -1.40
N SER A 31 -6.49 -11.89 -0.62
CA SER A 31 -5.74 -11.82 0.64
C SER A 31 -4.27 -11.44 0.43
N VAL A 32 -3.61 -11.98 -0.61
CA VAL A 32 -2.22 -11.65 -0.93
C VAL A 32 -2.07 -10.19 -1.35
N LEU A 33 -2.95 -9.71 -2.24
CA LEU A 33 -2.98 -8.32 -2.68
C LEU A 33 -3.19 -7.37 -1.50
N SER A 34 -4.12 -7.67 -0.58
CA SER A 34 -4.36 -6.82 0.59
C SER A 34 -3.11 -6.66 1.46
N ASN A 35 -2.41 -7.76 1.76
CA ASN A 35 -1.18 -7.71 2.56
C ASN A 35 -0.07 -6.92 1.84
N PHE A 36 0.07 -7.12 0.53
CA PHE A 36 1.03 -6.40 -0.29
C PHE A 36 0.79 -4.87 -0.24
N PHE A 37 -0.45 -4.42 -0.41
CA PHE A 37 -0.78 -2.99 -0.33
C PHE A 37 -0.53 -2.39 1.06
N THR A 38 -0.82 -3.12 2.14
CA THR A 38 -0.52 -2.65 3.50
C THR A 38 0.98 -2.47 3.73
N HIS A 39 1.80 -3.42 3.28
CA HIS A 39 3.26 -3.31 3.39
C HIS A 39 3.83 -2.20 2.51
N GLN A 40 3.35 -2.07 1.26
CA GLN A 40 3.76 -0.99 0.36
C GLN A 40 3.43 0.39 0.95
N THR A 41 2.20 0.58 1.44
CA THR A 41 1.77 1.85 2.07
C THR A 41 2.62 2.17 3.30
N SER A 42 2.98 1.16 4.09
CA SER A 42 3.82 1.34 5.27
C SER A 42 5.26 1.75 4.91
N TYR A 43 5.80 1.18 3.83
CA TYR A 43 7.12 1.51 3.31
C TYR A 43 7.19 2.93 2.74
N ASP A 44 6.19 3.33 1.95
CA ASP A 44 6.12 4.67 1.38
C ASP A 44 5.96 5.74 2.48
N LYS A 45 5.14 5.45 3.49
CA LYS A 45 5.00 6.31 4.68
C LYS A 45 6.30 6.41 5.48
N TYR A 46 7.04 5.30 5.63
CA TYR A 46 8.35 5.30 6.29
C TYR A 46 9.36 6.19 5.54
N ASN A 47 9.44 6.07 4.22
CA ASN A 47 10.34 6.89 3.40
C ASN A 47 10.01 8.38 3.52
N GLN A 48 8.72 8.75 3.44
CA GLN A 48 8.28 10.14 3.61
C GLN A 48 8.65 10.69 4.99
N LEU A 49 8.47 9.91 6.06
CA LEU A 49 8.86 10.34 7.41
C LEU A 49 10.36 10.51 7.55
N ASN A 50 11.15 9.61 6.96
CA ASN A 50 12.61 9.69 6.98
C ASN A 50 13.12 10.91 6.17
N GLU A 51 12.48 11.25 5.05
CA GLU A 51 12.80 12.47 4.29
C GLU A 51 12.50 13.74 5.11
N ILE A 52 11.35 13.79 5.80
CA ILE A 52 11.00 14.90 6.70
C ILE A 52 12.00 15.02 7.86
N GLU A 53 12.35 13.89 8.49
CA GLU A 53 13.31 13.83 9.59
C GLU A 53 14.69 14.32 9.15
N ASN A 54 15.18 13.84 7.99
CA ASN A 54 16.45 14.29 7.43
C ASN A 54 16.44 15.77 7.06
N HIS A 55 15.34 16.27 6.47
CA HIS A 55 15.19 17.69 6.19
C HIS A 55 15.19 18.54 7.47
N TYR A 56 14.53 18.08 8.53
CA TYR A 56 14.54 18.77 9.82
C TYR A 56 15.93 18.79 10.44
N TYR A 57 16.65 17.67 10.46
CA TYR A 57 18.02 17.63 10.98
C TYR A 57 19.04 18.37 10.10
N GLN A 58 18.83 18.51 8.80
CA GLN A 58 19.74 19.30 7.98
C GLN A 58 19.53 20.81 8.19
N ASN A 59 18.28 21.25 8.33
CA ASN A 59 17.95 22.67 8.37
C ASN A 59 17.82 23.26 9.79
N HIS A 60 17.44 22.46 10.78
CA HIS A 60 17.09 22.94 12.14
C HIS A 60 17.96 22.33 13.25
N LYS A 61 18.91 21.45 12.93
CA LYS A 61 19.83 20.87 13.93
C LYS A 61 20.70 21.90 14.65
N ASN A 62 20.85 23.09 14.07
CA ASN A 62 21.59 24.20 14.65
C ASN A 62 20.71 25.45 14.88
N ASP A 63 19.39 25.32 14.97
CA ASP A 63 18.56 26.43 15.48
C ASP A 63 18.76 26.49 16.99
N PHE A 64 19.82 27.20 17.38
CA PHE A 64 20.10 27.52 18.76
C PHE A 64 18.95 28.39 19.28
N ILE A 65 18.15 27.83 20.18
CA ILE A 65 17.11 28.59 20.86
C ILE A 65 17.83 29.41 21.93
N TYR A 66 17.80 30.73 21.78
CA TYR A 66 18.30 31.65 22.79
C TYR A 66 17.12 32.29 23.51
N ASP A 67 17.24 32.46 24.82
CA ASP A 67 16.29 33.30 25.56
C ASP A 67 16.45 34.78 25.17
N LYS A 68 15.50 35.63 25.56
CA LYS A 68 15.51 37.09 25.34
C LYS A 68 16.77 37.80 25.84
N ASP A 69 17.50 37.17 26.76
CA ASP A 69 18.75 37.65 27.34
C ASP A 69 20.00 37.06 26.65
N GLY A 70 19.83 36.34 25.53
CA GLY A 70 20.91 35.76 24.72
C GLY A 70 21.50 34.46 25.29
N ILE A 71 20.85 33.85 26.29
CA ILE A 71 21.30 32.60 26.93
C ILE A 71 20.89 31.40 26.06
N TYR A 72 21.84 30.52 25.75
CA TYR A 72 21.57 29.29 25.00
C TYR A 72 20.69 28.33 25.81
N LEU A 73 19.53 27.97 25.26
CA LEU A 73 18.61 26.99 25.81
C LEU A 73 18.81 25.66 25.08
N SER A 74 19.59 24.75 25.67
CA SER A 74 19.67 23.37 25.20
C SER A 74 18.37 22.64 25.52
N LYS A 75 17.78 21.90 24.55
CA LYS A 75 16.61 21.05 24.79
C LYS A 75 16.93 20.03 25.90
N THR A 76 16.42 20.27 27.11
CA THR A 76 16.35 19.25 28.15
C THR A 76 15.41 18.15 27.67
N SER A 77 15.83 16.89 27.72
CA SER A 77 14.95 15.77 27.43
C SER A 77 13.76 15.83 28.40
N LEU A 78 12.54 15.87 27.87
CA LEU A 78 11.35 15.57 28.66
C LEU A 78 11.52 14.17 29.27
N PRO A 79 11.14 13.96 30.54
CA PRO A 79 11.26 12.65 31.18
C PRO A 79 10.52 11.55 30.41
#